data_AF-A0A3P3F035-F1
#
_entry.id   AF-A0A3P3F035-F1
#
_cell.length_a   1.000
_cell.length_b   1.000
_cell.length_c   1.000
_cell.angle_alpha   90.00
_cell.angle_beta   90.00
_cell.angle_gamma   90.00
#
_symmetry.space_group_name_H-M   'P 1'
#
loop_
_entity.id
_entity.type
_entity.pdbx_description
1 polymer ?
#
loop_
_entity_poly.entity_id
_entity_poly.type
_entity_poly.pdbx_seq_one_letter_code
_entity_poly.pdbx_strand_id
1 'polypeptide(L)' 'MATKEKKKKASRVVEGQELEVEHLTEIADVTPKQARALLRKHGADWTKLKDEAEDLKED' A
#
# COMPACT_ATOMS: atom_id res chain seq x y z
N MET A 1 -31.86 14.66 -14.92
CA MET A 1 -31.28 14.51 -13.56
C MET A 1 -30.11 13.53 -13.65
N ALA A 2 -28.99 13.85 -12.99
CA ALA A 2 -27.65 13.30 -13.24
C ALA A 2 -27.45 11.86 -12.75
N THR A 3 -26.74 11.03 -13.51
CA THR A 3 -26.14 9.77 -13.01
C THR A 3 -24.63 9.78 -13.25
N LYS A 4 -23.96 10.71 -12.57
CA LYS A 4 -22.50 10.86 -12.54
C LYS A 4 -21.93 10.07 -11.36
N GLU A 5 -22.07 8.75 -11.34
CA GLU A 5 -21.67 7.93 -10.17
C GLU A 5 -20.64 6.82 -10.44
N LYS A 6 -19.85 6.92 -11.52
CA LYS A 6 -18.76 5.95 -11.78
C LYS A 6 -17.36 6.35 -11.28
N LYS A 7 -17.20 7.50 -10.59
CA LYS A 7 -15.89 7.99 -10.16
C LYS A 7 -15.47 7.70 -8.71
N LYS A 8 -16.36 7.18 -7.85
CA LYS A 8 -16.05 7.00 -6.41
C LYS A 8 -15.31 5.70 -6.06
N LYS A 9 -15.23 4.71 -6.95
CA LYS A 9 -14.56 3.43 -6.64
C LYS A 9 -13.04 3.54 -6.61
N ALA A 10 -12.45 4.42 -7.43
CA ALA A 10 -11.01 4.65 -7.43
C ALA A 10 -10.53 5.29 -6.12
N SER A 11 -11.30 6.24 -5.57
CA SER A 11 -10.92 6.96 -4.34
C SER A 11 -10.81 6.04 -3.12
N ARG A 12 -11.73 5.08 -2.95
CA ARG A 12 -11.67 4.12 -1.83
C ARG A 12 -10.46 3.18 -1.88
N VAL A 13 -10.03 2.81 -3.08
CA VAL A 13 -8.85 1.93 -3.26
C VAL A 13 -7.56 2.71 -2.99
N VAL A 14 -7.53 4.00 -3.33
CA VAL A 14 -6.40 4.88 -2.99
C VAL A 14 -6.29 5.07 -1.48
N GLU A 15 -7.42 5.35 -0.80
CA GLU A 15 -7.45 5.55 0.66
C GLU A 15 -7.04 4.27 1.42
N GLY A 16 -7.47 3.09 0.94
CA GLY A 16 -7.02 1.81 1.49
C GLY A 16 -5.51 1.59 1.31
N GLN A 17 -4.97 1.88 0.12
CA GLN A 17 -3.53 1.77 -0.13
C GLN A 17 -2.70 2.70 0.75
N GLU A 18 -3.15 3.92 1.04
CA GLU A 18 -2.40 4.84 1.91
C GLU A 18 -2.32 4.32 3.35
N LEU A 19 -3.38 3.69 3.83
CA LEU A 19 -3.41 3.05 5.16
C LEU A 19 -2.51 1.81 5.21
N GLU A 20 -2.48 1.02 4.14
CA GLU A 20 -1.52 -0.09 4.02
C GLU A 20 -0.07 0.40 3.92
N VAL A 21 0.18 1.52 3.24
CA VAL A 21 1.52 2.14 3.19
C VAL A 21 1.96 2.54 4.60
N GLU A 22 1.10 3.27 5.33
CA GLU A 22 1.40 3.75 6.68
C GLU A 22 1.69 2.58 7.62
N HIS A 23 0.85 1.54 7.60
CA HIS A 23 1.05 0.37 8.44
C HIS A 23 2.35 -0.39 8.07
N LEU A 24 2.68 -0.51 6.78
CA LEU A 24 3.94 -1.13 6.36
C LEU A 24 5.16 -0.32 6.79
N THR A 25 5.09 1.01 6.66
CA THR A 25 6.16 1.89 7.12
C THR A 25 6.34 1.83 8.63
N GLU A 26 5.29 1.62 9.43
CA GLU A 26 5.44 1.47 10.88
C GLU A 26 6.01 0.11 11.30
N ILE A 27 5.54 -1.00 10.71
CA ILE A 27 5.98 -2.35 11.11
C ILE A 27 7.38 -2.69 10.59
N ALA A 28 7.72 -2.25 9.38
CA ALA A 28 8.99 -2.55 8.75
C ALA A 28 9.97 -1.38 8.76
N ASP A 29 9.58 -0.19 9.23
CA ASP A 29 10.38 1.06 9.20
C ASP A 29 11.00 1.33 7.82
N VAL A 30 10.25 1.01 6.76
CA VAL A 30 10.62 1.30 5.38
C VAL A 30 10.10 2.67 4.96
N THR A 31 10.62 3.23 3.88
CA THR A 31 10.10 4.50 3.36
C THR A 31 8.72 4.32 2.73
N PRO A 32 7.85 5.36 2.75
CA PRO A 32 6.52 5.29 2.10
C PRO A 32 6.59 4.97 0.60
N LYS A 33 7.71 5.31 -0.05
CA LYS A 33 7.96 4.96 -1.45
C LYS A 33 8.25 3.47 -1.64
N GLN A 34 9.05 2.86 -0.77
CA GLN A 34 9.29 1.41 -0.75
C GLN A 34 7.99 0.66 -0.45
N ALA A 35 7.23 1.10 0.55
CA ALA A 35 5.94 0.50 0.89
C ALA A 35 4.94 0.54 -0.27
N ARG A 36 4.81 1.68 -0.97
CA ARG A 36 4.00 1.77 -2.21
C ARG A 36 4.50 0.84 -3.31
N ALA A 37 5.81 0.69 -3.47
CA ALA A 37 6.38 -0.22 -4.46
C ALA A 37 6.09 -1.69 -4.13
N LEU A 38 6.16 -2.06 -2.85
CA LEU A 38 5.84 -3.40 -2.37
C LEU A 38 4.33 -3.70 -2.51
N LEU A 39 3.45 -2.77 -2.12
CA LEU A 39 1.99 -2.93 -2.32
C LEU A 39 1.63 -3.04 -3.81
N ARG A 40 2.39 -2.40 -4.69
CA ARG A 40 2.21 -2.52 -6.13
C ARG A 40 2.72 -3.86 -6.69
N LYS A 41 3.77 -4.44 -6.11
CA LYS A 41 4.35 -5.74 -6.51
C LYS A 41 3.56 -6.93 -5.96
N HIS A 42 3.20 -6.89 -4.68
CA HIS A 42 2.61 -8.02 -3.93
C HIS A 42 1.10 -7.85 -3.69
N GLY A 43 0.53 -6.67 -3.93
CA GLY A 43 -0.88 -6.42 -3.60
C GLY A 43 -1.11 -6.41 -2.10
N ALA A 44 -2.23 -6.97 -1.63
CA ALA A 44 -2.58 -7.04 -0.21
C ALA A 44 -1.93 -8.26 0.51
N ASP A 45 -0.88 -8.86 -0.04
CA ASP A 45 -0.16 -9.98 0.55
C ASP A 45 0.80 -9.52 1.65
N TRP A 46 0.23 -9.16 2.81
CA TRP A 46 0.93 -8.65 3.99
C TRP A 46 2.09 -9.51 4.50
N THR A 47 1.99 -10.83 4.41
CA THR A 47 3.05 -11.74 4.87
C THR A 47 4.32 -11.58 4.05
N LYS A 48 4.21 -11.48 2.72
CA LYS A 48 5.37 -11.26 1.83
C LYS A 48 5.85 -9.81 1.88
N LEU A 49 4.91 -8.88 2.01
CA LEU A 49 5.19 -7.46 2.16
C LEU A 49 6.07 -7.18 3.37
N LYS A 50 5.80 -7.82 4.52
CA LYS A 50 6.63 -7.67 5.71
C LYS A 50 8.02 -8.28 5.53
N ASP A 51 8.08 -9.49 4.98
CA ASP A 51 9.34 -10.21 4.71
C ASP A 51 10.26 -9.42 3.77
N GLU A 52 9.74 -8.96 2.63
CA GLU A 52 10.50 -8.19 1.64
C GLU A 52 10.79 -6.76 2.13
N ALA A 53 9.96 -6.19 3.01
CA ALA A 53 10.24 -4.92 3.66
C ALA A 53 11.34 -5.02 4.73
N GLU A 54 11.39 -6.10 5.51
CA GLU A 54 12.50 -6.36 6.44
C GLU A 54 13.81 -6.60 5.68
N ASP A 55 13.78 -7.35 4.57
CA ASP A 55 14.94 -7.57 3.69
C ASP A 55 15.48 -6.26 3.07
N LEU A 56 14.57 -5.38 2.61
CA LEU A 56 14.89 -4.04 2.08
C LEU A 56 15.56 -3.08 3.07
N LYS A 57 15.54 -3.43 4.36
CA LYS A 57 16.09 -2.63 5.45
C LYS A 57 17.53 -2.99 5.78
N GLU A 58 17.96 -4.17 5.34
CA GLU A 58 19.31 -4.70 5.57
C GLU A 58 20.32 -4.29 4.46
N ASP A 59 19.87 -3.54 3.45
CA ASP A 59 20.68 -2.92 2.37
C ASP A 59 20.84 -1.40 2.58
#